data_AF-A0A832XWP7-F1
#
_entry.id   AF-A0A832XWP7-F1
#
_cell.length_a   1.000
_cell.length_b   1.000
_cell.length_c   1.000
_cell.angle_alpha   90.00
_cell.angle_beta   90.00
_cell.angle_gamma   90.00
#
_symmetry.space_group_name_H-M   'P 1'
#
loop_
_entity.id
_entity.type
_entity.pdbx_description
1 polymer ?
#
loop_
_entity_poly.entity_id
_entity_poly.type
_entity_poly.pdbx_seq_one_letter_code
_entity_poly.pdbx_strand_id
1 'polypeptide(L)'
;TARLRMDYFAIVTISLGEIVRVLLMGEPLLRAGSWGSSIGISRYKLPLQDWWFCGGGEHLSEAGVLLSSDECRDVVGIGSPAEKLGRSDIPVLDQSGEIVSNEFLYEATWYSMELGQPAPYMMVLAIIGVVSLIMIWWLLETLLKSPWGRILRSIREDEEVAQHHGHDVLTHKAASLALGAAIAAFAGALWAWKLTGFQPSFMAPAKSTFLVWAAFIVGGAANNKGMVVGAFIIVLMEFVFNVLVAGQGSSDLPLHETAAKIDQLFEWLVTGSDLWFWPHVSPTETFLLLAALGLLINKSALVEMGISGAAVFMVTYLLMGERSIDESFIGGSILANMAYVKVFLIGCLILFSLKYNAKGILPEVPVRPPRPMEGDEG
;
A
#
# COMPACT_ATOMS: atom_id res chain seq x y z
N THR A 1 8.33 -9.85 -29.46
CA THR A 1 7.13 -10.71 -29.30
C THR A 1 7.28 -11.74 -28.18
N ALA A 2 8.46 -12.31 -27.90
CA ALA A 2 8.66 -13.27 -26.80
C ALA A 2 8.44 -12.72 -25.38
N ARG A 3 8.72 -11.42 -25.12
CA ARG A 3 8.43 -10.76 -23.83
C ARG A 3 6.94 -10.79 -23.46
N LEU A 4 6.06 -10.42 -24.41
CA LEU A 4 4.60 -10.42 -24.20
C LEU A 4 4.09 -11.81 -23.78
N ARG A 5 4.63 -12.89 -24.36
CA ARG A 5 4.18 -14.26 -24.04
C ARG A 5 4.55 -14.66 -22.61
N MET A 6 5.72 -14.27 -22.11
CA MET A 6 6.11 -14.50 -20.72
C MET A 6 5.29 -13.64 -19.75
N ASP A 7 5.01 -12.38 -20.11
CA ASP A 7 4.21 -11.48 -19.28
C ASP A 7 2.76 -11.98 -19.13
N TYR A 8 2.12 -12.44 -20.22
CA TYR A 8 0.79 -13.05 -20.13
C TYR A 8 0.79 -14.37 -19.35
N PHE A 9 1.83 -15.19 -19.53
CA PHE A 9 1.95 -16.45 -18.80
C PHE A 9 2.08 -16.22 -17.29
N ALA A 10 2.84 -15.20 -16.88
CA ALA A 10 2.96 -14.82 -15.47
C ALA A 10 1.59 -14.45 -14.87
N ILE A 11 0.81 -13.63 -15.58
CA ILE A 11 -0.56 -13.25 -15.15
C ILE A 11 -1.45 -14.49 -14.99
N VAL A 12 -1.41 -15.42 -15.95
CA VAL A 12 -2.19 -16.67 -15.91
C VAL A 12 -1.75 -17.57 -14.76
N THR A 13 -0.45 -17.65 -14.45
CA THR A 13 0.03 -18.46 -13.34
C THR A 13 -0.37 -17.88 -11.98
N ILE A 14 -0.40 -16.55 -11.85
CA ILE A 14 -0.87 -15.87 -10.63
C ILE A 14 -2.37 -16.12 -10.44
N SER A 15 -3.17 -15.98 -11.49
CA SER A 15 -4.61 -16.23 -11.41
C SER A 15 -4.93 -17.70 -11.10
N LEU A 16 -4.20 -18.65 -11.70
CA LEU A 16 -4.31 -20.08 -11.37
C LEU A 16 -3.94 -20.35 -9.91
N GLY A 17 -2.89 -19.71 -9.39
CA GLY A 17 -2.51 -19.81 -7.98
C GLY A 17 -3.62 -19.37 -7.03
N GLU A 18 -4.32 -18.28 -7.37
CA GLU A 18 -5.45 -17.80 -6.55
C GLU A 18 -6.68 -18.71 -6.67
N ILE A 19 -6.97 -19.24 -7.85
CA ILE A 19 -8.04 -20.25 -8.04
C ILE A 19 -7.76 -21.48 -7.17
N VAL A 20 -6.52 -21.98 -7.18
CA VAL A 20 -6.11 -23.11 -6.35
C VAL A 20 -6.23 -22.76 -4.86
N ARG A 21 -5.82 -21.56 -4.44
CA ARG A 21 -5.98 -21.10 -3.05
C ARG A 21 -7.45 -21.12 -2.62
N VAL A 22 -8.35 -20.57 -3.44
CA VAL A 22 -9.79 -20.52 -3.14
C VAL A 22 -10.39 -21.92 -3.11
N LEU A 23 -10.00 -22.79 -4.05
CA LEU A 23 -10.45 -24.18 -4.09
C LEU A 23 -10.00 -24.95 -2.84
N LEU A 24 -8.75 -24.75 -2.39
CA LEU A 24 -8.23 -25.33 -1.15
C LEU A 24 -8.88 -24.74 0.11
N MET A 25 -9.35 -23.49 0.09
CA MET A 25 -10.13 -22.93 1.20
C MET A 25 -11.52 -23.57 1.35
N GLY A 26 -12.03 -24.21 0.28
CA GLY A 26 -13.28 -24.98 0.31
C GLY A 26 -13.15 -26.34 1.00
N GLU A 27 -11.93 -26.85 1.23
CA GLU A 27 -11.70 -28.18 1.81
C GLU A 27 -11.85 -28.17 3.35
N PRO A 28 -12.82 -28.93 3.92
CA PRO A 28 -13.12 -28.90 5.35
C PRO A 28 -11.97 -29.46 6.23
N LEU A 29 -11.09 -30.30 5.69
CA LEU A 29 -9.92 -30.83 6.40
C LEU A 29 -8.83 -29.77 6.64
N LEU A 30 -8.76 -28.73 5.80
CA LEU A 30 -7.83 -27.61 5.94
C LEU A 30 -8.42 -26.45 6.76
N ARG A 31 -9.70 -26.54 7.15
CA ARG A 31 -10.41 -25.60 8.03
C ARG A 31 -10.13 -25.81 9.52
N ALA A 32 -9.33 -26.81 9.89
CA ALA A 32 -8.99 -27.14 11.29
C ALA A 32 -8.02 -26.11 11.90
N GLY A 33 -8.53 -24.93 12.19
CA GLY A 33 -7.86 -23.85 12.91
C GLY A 33 -8.88 -22.76 13.25
N SER A 34 -8.81 -22.20 14.46
CA SER A 34 -9.69 -21.08 14.86
C SER A 34 -9.58 -19.93 13.84
N TRP A 35 -10.68 -19.64 13.14
CA TRP A 35 -10.79 -18.54 12.18
C TRP A 35 -10.74 -17.14 12.83
N GLY A 36 -10.64 -17.06 14.16
CA GLY A 36 -11.09 -15.89 14.90
C GLY A 36 -10.04 -15.09 15.65
N SER A 37 -8.75 -15.45 15.61
CA SER A 37 -7.78 -14.61 16.32
C SER A 37 -6.38 -14.77 15.77
N SER A 38 -5.77 -13.63 15.44
CA SER A 38 -4.32 -13.48 15.33
C SER A 38 -3.70 -13.82 16.69
N ILE A 39 -3.51 -15.11 16.97
CA ILE A 39 -2.92 -15.62 18.20
C ILE A 39 -1.43 -15.77 17.91
N GLY A 40 -0.61 -14.81 18.34
CA GLY A 40 0.83 -15.02 18.29
C GLY A 40 1.63 -13.80 18.70
N ILE A 41 1.54 -12.71 17.93
CA ILE A 41 2.47 -11.58 18.05
C ILE A 41 1.92 -10.46 18.93
N SER A 42 0.60 -10.32 19.04
CA SER A 42 -0.04 -9.21 19.76
C SER A 42 0.07 -9.28 21.29
N ARG A 43 0.50 -10.44 21.84
CA ARG A 43 0.73 -10.61 23.28
C ARG A 43 2.17 -10.33 23.71
N TYR A 44 3.08 -10.13 22.75
CA TYR A 44 4.44 -9.74 23.09
C TYR A 44 4.52 -8.23 23.27
N LYS A 45 5.36 -7.81 24.21
CA LYS A 45 5.68 -6.40 24.40
C LYS A 45 6.27 -5.84 23.11
N LEU A 46 5.73 -4.71 22.65
CA LEU A 46 6.22 -4.09 21.43
C LEU A 46 7.64 -3.54 21.67
N PRO A 47 8.58 -3.75 20.73
CA PRO A 47 9.94 -3.24 20.88
C PRO A 47 9.92 -1.71 21.06
N LEU A 48 10.78 -1.16 21.91
CA LEU A 48 10.86 0.28 22.20
C LEU A 48 9.59 0.93 22.78
N GLN A 49 8.52 0.17 23.10
CA GLN A 49 7.29 0.75 23.66
C GLN A 49 7.53 1.37 25.04
N ASP A 50 8.31 0.71 25.90
CA ASP A 50 8.71 1.27 27.20
C ASP A 50 9.50 2.54 27.06
N TRP A 51 10.55 2.50 26.23
CA TRP A 51 11.42 3.65 26.03
C TRP A 51 10.66 4.83 25.44
N TRP A 52 9.65 4.58 24.60
CA TRP A 52 8.84 5.63 24.01
C TRP A 52 7.93 6.33 25.02
N PHE A 53 7.24 5.57 25.88
CA PHE A 53 6.25 6.12 26.82
C PHE A 53 6.82 6.44 28.20
N CYS A 54 7.74 5.63 28.73
CA CYS A 54 8.39 5.83 30.02
C CYS A 54 9.80 6.47 29.91
N GLY A 55 10.40 6.54 28.72
CA GLY A 55 11.77 7.06 28.57
C GLY A 55 12.85 6.08 29.02
N GLY A 56 14.05 6.61 29.35
CA GLY A 56 15.19 5.79 29.78
C GLY A 56 15.24 5.50 31.28
N GLY A 57 14.30 6.02 32.07
CA GLY A 57 14.25 5.89 33.52
C GLY A 57 13.24 4.84 33.99
N GLU A 58 13.48 4.27 35.18
CA GLU A 58 12.48 3.46 35.87
C GLU A 58 11.53 4.38 36.64
N HIS A 59 10.25 4.36 36.26
CA HIS A 59 9.21 5.14 36.94
C HIS A 59 8.42 4.23 37.88
N LEU A 60 8.31 4.64 39.14
CA LEU A 60 7.60 3.92 40.20
C LEU A 60 6.30 4.65 40.53
N SER A 61 5.22 3.88 40.70
CA SER A 61 3.93 4.36 41.20
C SER A 61 4.08 4.79 42.67
N GLU A 62 3.14 5.57 43.20
CA GLU A 62 3.07 5.91 44.63
C GLU A 62 3.10 4.66 45.54
N ALA A 63 2.66 3.50 45.02
CA ALA A 63 2.72 2.21 45.70
C ALA A 63 4.09 1.49 45.61
N GLY A 64 5.11 2.08 44.97
CA GLY A 64 6.43 1.48 44.78
C GLY A 64 6.48 0.39 43.71
N VAL A 65 5.47 0.29 42.85
CA VAL A 65 5.39 -0.67 41.73
C VAL A 65 5.88 -0.01 40.45
N LEU A 66 6.67 -0.71 39.63
CA LEU A 66 7.11 -0.23 38.32
C LEU A 66 5.91 0.02 37.41
N LEU A 67 5.83 1.22 36.82
CA LEU A 67 4.78 1.53 35.86
C LEU A 67 4.93 0.69 34.59
N SER A 68 3.81 0.17 34.10
CA SER A 68 3.71 -0.41 32.78
C SER A 68 3.74 0.69 31.69
N SER A 69 4.06 0.32 30.45
CA SER A 69 4.18 1.29 29.35
C SER A 69 2.86 2.03 29.08
N ASP A 70 1.72 1.38 29.32
CA ASP A 70 0.40 2.00 29.16
C ASP A 70 0.09 2.96 30.32
N GLU A 71 0.51 2.66 31.55
CA GLU A 71 0.37 3.59 32.68
C GLU A 71 1.27 4.81 32.53
N CYS A 72 2.51 4.64 32.05
CA CYS A 72 3.41 5.77 31.73
C CYS A 72 2.83 6.71 30.66
N ARG A 73 1.97 6.21 29.77
CA ARG A 73 1.39 7.04 28.72
C ARG A 73 0.50 8.14 29.31
N ASP A 74 -0.22 7.85 30.37
CA ASP A 74 -1.23 8.75 30.93
C ASP A 74 -0.66 9.70 32.01
N VAL A 75 0.53 9.39 32.54
CA VAL A 75 1.21 10.23 33.53
C VAL A 75 1.86 11.43 32.87
N VAL A 76 1.66 12.58 33.49
CA VAL A 76 2.10 13.89 33.00
C VAL A 76 3.42 14.29 33.68
N GLY A 77 4.38 14.80 32.91
CA GLY A 77 5.66 15.29 33.42
C GLY A 77 6.77 14.24 33.49
N ILE A 78 6.60 13.08 32.84
CA ILE A 78 7.64 12.03 32.76
C ILE A 78 8.81 12.47 31.88
N GLY A 79 8.55 13.30 30.86
CA GLY A 79 9.56 13.77 29.92
C GLY A 79 9.98 12.72 28.91
N SER A 80 9.09 11.76 28.66
CA SER A 80 9.29 10.72 27.66
C SER A 80 9.31 11.29 26.24
N PRO A 81 9.93 10.59 25.27
CA PRO A 81 9.91 11.00 23.87
C PRO A 81 8.48 11.20 23.32
N ALA A 82 7.52 10.34 23.72
CA ALA A 82 6.12 10.47 23.33
C ALA A 82 5.49 11.77 23.84
N GLU A 83 5.77 12.13 25.09
CA GLU A 83 5.24 13.33 25.72
C GLU A 83 5.83 14.60 25.09
N LYS A 84 7.16 14.64 24.89
CA LYS A 84 7.85 15.78 24.26
C LYS A 84 7.42 16.05 22.82
N LEU A 85 7.04 15.00 22.08
CA LEU A 85 6.62 15.13 20.69
C LEU A 85 5.13 15.51 20.58
N GLY A 86 4.29 14.97 21.46
CA GLY A 86 2.82 15.13 21.39
C GLY A 86 2.28 16.32 22.18
N ARG A 87 2.94 16.73 23.27
CA ARG A 87 2.44 17.73 24.21
C ARG A 87 3.35 18.96 24.25
N SER A 88 2.78 20.12 23.95
CA SER A 88 3.49 21.42 23.95
C SER A 88 3.37 22.15 25.29
N ASP A 89 2.23 22.02 26.00
CA ASP A 89 1.88 22.91 27.09
C ASP A 89 1.43 22.14 28.34
N ILE A 90 2.39 21.75 29.19
CA ILE A 90 2.09 21.17 30.50
C ILE A 90 2.27 22.26 31.57
N PRO A 91 1.19 22.78 32.16
CA PRO A 91 1.30 23.81 33.18
C PRO A 91 2.03 23.26 34.41
N VAL A 92 3.00 24.00 34.93
CA VAL A 92 3.57 23.71 36.25
C VAL A 92 2.48 23.97 37.30
N LEU A 93 2.21 22.97 38.14
CA LEU A 93 1.25 23.09 39.25
C LEU A 93 2.01 23.46 40.52
N ASP A 94 1.52 24.45 41.28
CA ASP A 94 2.01 24.73 42.63
C ASP A 94 1.59 23.59 43.60
N GLN A 95 2.11 23.57 44.82
CA GLN A 95 1.78 22.62 45.89
C GLN A 95 0.28 22.61 46.25
N SER A 96 -0.46 23.64 45.85
CA SER A 96 -1.91 23.81 45.98
C SER A 96 -2.72 23.23 44.80
N GLY A 97 -2.06 22.79 43.72
CA GLY A 97 -2.70 22.31 42.49
C GLY A 97 -3.15 23.42 41.53
N GLU A 98 -2.80 24.68 41.78
CA GLU A 98 -3.07 25.80 40.88
C GLU A 98 -1.98 25.94 39.80
N ILE A 99 -2.38 26.39 38.60
CA ILE A 99 -1.48 26.60 37.46
C ILE A 99 -0.57 27.81 37.75
N VAL A 100 0.74 27.59 37.80
CA VAL A 100 1.74 28.65 37.83
C VAL A 100 1.77 29.31 36.45
N SER A 101 1.35 30.58 36.37
CA SER A 101 1.28 31.31 35.11
C SER A 101 2.67 31.49 34.49
N ASN A 102 2.83 31.09 33.22
CA ASN A 102 4.01 31.26 32.35
C ASN A 102 5.19 30.29 32.56
N GLU A 103 5.05 29.25 33.38
CA GLU A 103 6.08 28.22 33.53
C GLU A 103 5.51 26.87 33.05
N PHE A 104 6.03 26.40 31.90
CA PHE A 104 5.69 25.10 31.34
C PHE A 104 6.85 24.14 31.60
N LEU A 105 6.54 22.86 31.89
CA LEU A 105 7.56 21.83 32.13
C LEU A 105 8.49 21.62 30.92
N TYR A 106 8.02 21.95 29.72
CA TYR A 106 8.78 21.83 28.47
C TYR A 106 8.53 23.08 27.63
N GLU A 107 9.60 23.72 27.13
CA GLU A 107 9.47 24.74 26.09
C GLU A 107 9.01 24.07 24.79
N ALA A 108 8.08 24.72 24.07
CA ALA A 108 7.64 24.30 22.75
C ALA A 108 8.83 24.24 21.78
N THR A 109 9.37 23.04 21.58
CA THR A 109 10.44 22.81 20.60
C THR A 109 9.89 22.80 19.19
N TRP A 110 10.68 23.23 18.21
CA TRP A 110 10.30 23.31 16.78
C TRP A 110 9.79 22.00 16.13
N TYR A 111 9.89 20.88 16.84
CA TYR A 111 9.43 19.55 16.40
C TYR A 111 8.19 19.03 17.16
N SER A 112 7.62 19.76 18.12
CA SER A 112 6.38 19.34 18.80
C SER A 112 5.17 19.50 17.87
N MET A 113 4.27 18.51 17.87
CA MET A 113 3.13 18.46 16.93
C MET A 113 1.80 18.97 17.54
N GLU A 114 1.80 19.45 18.79
CA GLU A 114 0.63 20.05 19.48
C GLU A 114 -0.64 19.16 19.47
N LEU A 115 -0.49 17.84 19.66
CA LEU A 115 -1.62 16.90 19.64
C LEU A 115 -2.52 17.00 20.89
N GLY A 116 -2.06 17.67 21.96
CA GLY A 116 -2.74 17.72 23.26
C GLY A 116 -2.72 16.41 24.06
N GLN A 117 -2.07 15.37 23.53
CA GLN A 117 -1.93 14.03 24.10
C GLN A 117 -0.56 13.44 23.73
N PRO A 118 -0.03 12.45 24.46
CA PRO A 118 1.24 11.79 24.11
C PRO A 118 1.19 11.20 22.69
N ALA A 119 2.31 11.32 21.96
CA ALA A 119 2.40 10.83 20.59
C ALA A 119 2.20 9.31 20.52
N PRO A 120 1.35 8.82 19.59
CA PRO A 120 1.04 7.40 19.50
C PRO A 120 2.27 6.58 19.12
N TYR A 121 2.35 5.33 19.59
CA TYR A 121 3.48 4.42 19.34
C TYR A 121 3.82 4.25 17.84
N MET A 122 2.81 4.33 16.97
CA MET A 122 3.00 4.27 15.52
C MET A 122 3.93 5.36 14.97
N MET A 123 4.11 6.48 15.67
CA MET A 123 5.06 7.53 15.29
C MET A 123 6.51 7.06 15.37
N VAL A 124 6.86 6.21 16.34
CA VAL A 124 8.21 5.62 16.43
C VAL A 124 8.51 4.80 15.20
N LEU A 125 7.58 3.93 14.83
CA LEU A 125 7.67 3.10 13.64
C LEU A 125 7.76 3.97 12.37
N ALA A 126 7.01 5.07 12.31
CA ALA A 126 7.10 6.01 11.19
C ALA A 126 8.48 6.67 11.11
N ILE A 127 9.05 7.13 12.24
CA ILE A 127 10.39 7.72 12.31
C ILE A 127 11.45 6.70 11.87
N ILE A 128 11.41 5.47 12.41
CA ILE A 128 12.32 4.39 12.01
C ILE A 128 12.16 4.09 10.51
N GLY A 129 10.93 4.04 10.01
CA GLY A 129 10.63 3.84 8.60
C GLY A 129 11.26 4.91 7.72
N VAL A 130 11.06 6.20 8.02
CA VAL A 130 11.64 7.32 7.27
C VAL A 130 13.16 7.32 7.32
N VAL A 131 13.75 7.14 8.50
CA VAL A 131 15.21 7.07 8.67
C VAL A 131 15.77 5.89 7.85
N SER A 132 15.14 4.72 7.92
CA SER A 132 15.58 3.56 7.16
C SER A 132 15.46 3.76 5.66
N LEU A 133 14.41 4.43 5.18
CA LEU A 133 14.24 4.76 3.77
C LEU A 133 15.36 5.70 3.29
N ILE A 134 15.68 6.74 4.05
CA ILE A 134 16.78 7.67 3.73
C ILE A 134 18.12 6.94 3.72
N MET A 135 18.37 6.08 4.71
CA MET A 135 19.60 5.30 4.81
C MET A 135 19.76 4.31 3.64
N ILE A 136 18.70 3.57 3.30
CA ILE A 136 18.71 2.61 2.18
C ILE A 136 18.85 3.36 0.86
N TRP A 137 18.16 4.47 0.69
CA TRP A 137 18.30 5.33 -0.49
C TRP A 137 19.75 5.78 -0.67
N TRP A 138 20.35 6.32 0.39
CA TRP A 138 21.73 6.78 0.38
C TRP A 138 22.73 5.65 0.09
N LEU A 139 22.52 4.47 0.70
CA LEU A 139 23.30 3.27 0.44
C LEU A 139 23.22 2.85 -1.03
N LEU A 140 22.01 2.74 -1.59
CA LEU A 140 21.81 2.34 -2.98
C LEU A 140 22.41 3.34 -3.97
N GLU A 141 22.21 4.63 -3.75
CA GLU A 141 22.78 5.68 -4.60
C GLU A 141 24.31 5.63 -4.60
N THR A 142 24.92 5.36 -3.44
CA THR A 142 26.36 5.20 -3.29
C THR A 142 26.87 3.94 -3.98
N LEU A 143 26.19 2.80 -3.80
CA LEU A 143 26.53 1.54 -4.44
C LEU A 143 26.40 1.60 -5.97
N LEU A 144 25.37 2.26 -6.50
CA LEU A 144 25.15 2.41 -7.93
C LEU A 144 26.16 3.35 -8.60
N LYS A 145 26.70 4.33 -7.86
CA LYS A 145 27.81 5.20 -8.32
C LYS A 145 29.18 4.54 -8.20
N SER A 146 29.32 3.51 -7.38
CA SER A 146 30.57 2.79 -7.17
C SER A 146 31.02 1.99 -8.41
N PRO A 147 32.27 1.49 -8.46
CA PRO A 147 32.73 0.60 -9.54
C PRO A 147 31.82 -0.62 -9.73
N TRP A 148 31.27 -1.17 -8.66
CA TRP A 148 30.36 -2.31 -8.70
C TRP A 148 29.06 -1.99 -9.48
N GLY A 149 28.51 -0.78 -9.27
CA GLY A 149 27.35 -0.30 -10.02
C GLY A 149 27.63 -0.10 -11.52
N ARG A 150 28.85 0.31 -11.89
CA ARG A 150 29.27 0.43 -13.30
C ARG A 150 29.37 -0.94 -13.98
N ILE A 151 29.89 -1.96 -13.28
CA ILE A 151 29.95 -3.34 -13.77
C ILE A 151 28.53 -3.92 -13.97
N LEU A 152 27.61 -3.66 -13.04
CA LEU A 152 26.21 -4.08 -13.21
C LEU A 152 25.54 -3.44 -14.42
N ARG A 153 25.85 -2.16 -14.71
CA ARG A 153 25.37 -1.49 -15.92
C ARG A 153 25.94 -2.14 -17.18
N SER A 154 27.23 -2.47 -17.23
CA SER A 154 27.79 -3.15 -18.41
C SER A 154 27.17 -4.54 -18.62
N ILE A 155 26.95 -5.30 -17.54
CA ILE A 155 26.26 -6.61 -17.60
C ILE A 155 24.82 -6.47 -18.14
N ARG A 156 24.12 -5.39 -17.80
CA ARG A 156 22.75 -5.14 -18.29
C ARG A 156 22.69 -4.81 -19.78
N GLU A 157 23.69 -4.11 -20.30
CA GLU A 157 23.76 -3.73 -21.72
C GLU A 157 24.18 -4.92 -22.58
N ASP A 158 25.26 -5.61 -22.21
CA ASP A 158 25.75 -6.81 -22.89
C ASP A 158 26.53 -7.73 -21.93
N GLU A 159 25.93 -8.88 -21.64
CA GLU A 159 26.49 -9.86 -20.72
C GLU A 159 27.71 -10.60 -21.31
N GLU A 160 27.70 -10.91 -22.60
CA GLU A 160 28.78 -11.66 -23.26
C GLU A 160 30.04 -10.78 -23.31
N VAL A 161 29.88 -9.50 -23.66
CA VAL A 161 30.98 -8.53 -23.67
C VAL A 161 31.55 -8.35 -22.26
N ALA A 162 30.72 -8.24 -21.23
CA ALA A 162 31.19 -8.12 -19.85
C ALA A 162 32.01 -9.35 -19.38
N GLN A 163 31.61 -10.57 -19.80
CA GLN A 163 32.37 -11.79 -19.54
C GLN A 163 33.72 -11.81 -20.25
N HIS A 164 33.78 -11.35 -21.50
CA HIS A 164 35.04 -11.23 -22.25
C HIS A 164 36.04 -10.25 -21.62
N HIS A 165 35.56 -9.23 -20.91
CA HIS A 165 36.39 -8.31 -20.12
C HIS A 165 36.85 -8.88 -18.77
N GLY A 166 36.54 -10.14 -18.46
CA GLY A 166 36.99 -10.84 -17.25
C GLY A 166 36.14 -10.57 -16.01
N HIS A 167 34.94 -9.99 -16.16
CA HIS A 167 34.01 -9.85 -15.05
C HIS A 167 33.24 -11.14 -14.81
N ASP A 168 33.18 -11.59 -13.55
CA ASP A 168 32.37 -12.73 -13.15
C ASP A 168 30.89 -12.33 -13.02
N VAL A 169 30.13 -12.56 -14.07
CA VAL A 169 28.73 -12.13 -14.14
C VAL A 169 27.85 -12.85 -13.11
N LEU A 170 28.13 -14.12 -12.82
CA LEU A 170 27.32 -14.91 -11.89
C LEU A 170 27.40 -14.35 -10.47
N THR A 171 28.61 -14.04 -9.97
CA THR A 171 28.76 -13.48 -8.62
C THR A 171 28.21 -12.07 -8.52
N HIS A 172 28.37 -11.22 -9.54
CA HIS A 172 27.76 -9.88 -9.55
C HIS A 172 26.22 -9.95 -9.55
N LYS A 173 25.61 -10.84 -10.34
CA LYS A 173 24.16 -11.05 -10.34
C LYS A 173 23.67 -11.61 -9.01
N ALA A 174 24.32 -12.63 -8.47
CA ALA A 174 23.98 -13.22 -7.18
C ALA A 174 24.08 -12.20 -6.03
N ALA A 175 25.13 -11.38 -6.02
CA ALA A 175 25.29 -10.30 -5.04
C ALA A 175 24.17 -9.25 -5.14
N SER A 176 23.79 -8.88 -6.38
CA SER A 176 22.68 -7.92 -6.58
C SER A 176 21.33 -8.48 -6.09
N LEU A 177 21.08 -9.77 -6.33
CA LEU A 177 19.90 -10.47 -5.83
C LEU A 177 19.91 -10.56 -4.30
N ALA A 178 21.03 -10.93 -3.69
CA ALA A 178 21.17 -11.03 -2.24
C ALA A 178 20.96 -9.67 -1.55
N LEU A 179 21.50 -8.60 -2.13
CA LEU A 179 21.30 -7.24 -1.62
C LEU A 179 19.83 -6.80 -1.71
N GLY A 180 19.16 -7.06 -2.83
CA GLY A 180 17.73 -6.80 -2.98
C GLY A 180 16.88 -7.60 -1.99
N ALA A 181 17.19 -8.88 -1.80
CA ALA A 181 16.52 -9.75 -0.84
C ALA A 181 16.71 -9.29 0.62
N ALA A 182 17.90 -8.83 0.98
CA ALA A 182 18.17 -8.28 2.31
C ALA A 182 17.34 -7.01 2.60
N ILE A 183 17.25 -6.10 1.63
CA ILE A 183 16.42 -4.89 1.75
C ILE A 183 14.93 -5.25 1.85
N ALA A 184 14.45 -6.20 1.03
CA ALA A 184 13.07 -6.66 1.07
C ALA A 184 12.73 -7.36 2.40
N ALA A 185 13.64 -8.18 2.93
CA ALA A 185 13.48 -8.84 4.23
C ALA A 185 13.42 -7.81 5.37
N PHE A 186 14.28 -6.77 5.34
CA PHE A 186 14.25 -5.69 6.31
C PHE A 186 12.93 -4.91 6.27
N ALA A 187 12.44 -4.56 5.07
CA ALA A 187 11.14 -3.92 4.90
C ALA A 187 9.98 -4.82 5.40
N GLY A 188 10.05 -6.12 5.13
CA GLY A 188 9.10 -7.11 5.63
C GLY A 188 9.08 -7.22 7.16
N ALA A 189 10.24 -7.13 7.80
CA ALA A 189 10.35 -7.14 9.27
C ALA A 189 9.68 -5.90 9.91
N LEU A 190 9.92 -4.71 9.35
CA LEU A 190 9.24 -3.48 9.79
C LEU A 190 7.72 -3.55 9.56
N TRP A 191 7.30 -4.13 8.44
CA TRP A 191 5.88 -4.31 8.14
C TRP A 191 5.21 -5.31 9.10
N ALA A 192 5.85 -6.43 9.39
CA ALA A 192 5.39 -7.39 10.39
C ALA A 192 5.26 -6.77 11.78
N TRP A 193 6.23 -5.94 12.17
CA TRP A 193 6.19 -5.18 13.42
C TRP A 193 4.97 -4.23 13.44
N LYS A 194 4.72 -3.48 12.37
CA LYS A 194 3.52 -2.62 12.27
C LYS A 194 2.20 -3.40 12.37
N LEU A 195 2.13 -4.61 11.81
CA LEU A 195 0.89 -5.39 11.79
C LEU A 195 0.51 -5.91 13.19
N THR A 196 1.49 -6.16 14.08
CA THR A 196 1.31 -6.74 15.44
C THR A 196 0.61 -8.10 15.49
N GLY A 197 0.11 -8.60 14.37
CA GLY A 197 -0.56 -9.88 14.21
C GLY A 197 -0.80 -10.20 12.74
N PHE A 198 -0.69 -11.47 12.38
CA PHE A 198 -1.01 -11.93 11.04
C PHE A 198 -2.44 -12.47 11.01
N GLN A 199 -3.25 -11.88 10.13
CA GLN A 199 -4.57 -12.40 9.79
C GLN A 199 -4.58 -12.80 8.32
N PRO A 200 -5.20 -13.94 7.94
CA PRO A 200 -5.27 -14.37 6.55
C PRO A 200 -5.87 -13.32 5.61
N SER A 201 -6.76 -12.47 6.14
CA SER A 201 -7.41 -11.38 5.43
C SER A 201 -6.44 -10.26 5.00
N PHE A 202 -5.32 -10.06 5.73
CA PHE A 202 -4.28 -9.08 5.37
C PHE A 202 -3.36 -9.58 4.25
N MET A 203 -3.24 -10.90 4.10
CA MET A 203 -2.49 -11.56 3.03
C MET A 203 -3.33 -11.80 1.76
N ALA A 204 -4.51 -11.19 1.67
CA ALA A 204 -5.29 -11.20 0.44
C ALA A 204 -4.53 -10.44 -0.67
N PRO A 205 -4.33 -11.00 -1.87
CA PRO A 205 -3.54 -10.36 -2.92
C PRO A 205 -4.09 -8.99 -3.33
N ALA A 206 -5.41 -8.84 -3.32
CA ALA A 206 -6.10 -7.59 -3.63
C ALA A 206 -5.74 -6.44 -2.66
N LYS A 207 -5.38 -6.76 -1.41
CA LYS A 207 -5.07 -5.76 -0.36
C LYS A 207 -3.57 -5.53 -0.17
N SER A 208 -2.70 -6.37 -0.72
CA SER A 208 -1.26 -6.32 -0.48
C SER A 208 -0.48 -6.29 -1.79
N THR A 209 -0.34 -7.44 -2.44
CA THR A 209 0.49 -7.62 -3.64
C THR A 209 0.09 -6.70 -4.78
N PHE A 210 -1.21 -6.54 -5.02
CA PHE A 210 -1.70 -5.69 -6.12
C PHE A 210 -1.42 -4.21 -5.87
N LEU A 211 -1.50 -3.73 -4.63
CA LEU A 211 -1.17 -2.34 -4.28
C LEU A 211 0.32 -2.04 -4.48
N VAL A 212 1.19 -2.99 -4.10
CA VAL A 212 2.65 -2.85 -4.31
C VAL A 212 2.99 -2.82 -5.81
N TRP A 213 2.37 -3.71 -6.59
CA TRP A 213 2.50 -3.69 -8.05
C TRP A 213 1.94 -2.41 -8.68
N ALA A 214 0.80 -1.91 -8.19
CA ALA A 214 0.23 -0.65 -8.64
C ALA A 214 1.19 0.51 -8.37
N ALA A 215 1.76 0.60 -7.17
CA ALA A 215 2.75 1.61 -6.81
C ALA A 215 3.99 1.55 -7.71
N PHE A 216 4.44 0.34 -8.05
CA PHE A 216 5.56 0.14 -8.98
C PHE A 216 5.24 0.57 -10.40
N ILE A 217 4.07 0.22 -10.93
CA ILE A 217 3.65 0.60 -12.28
C ILE A 217 3.47 2.11 -12.40
N VAL A 218 2.85 2.74 -11.40
CA VAL A 218 2.65 4.20 -11.36
C VAL A 218 3.99 4.94 -11.23
N GLY A 219 4.88 4.42 -10.39
CA GLY A 219 6.19 5.02 -10.15
C GLY A 219 7.18 4.89 -11.31
N GLY A 220 7.11 3.79 -12.07
CA GLY A 220 7.98 3.50 -13.21
C GLY A 220 9.22 2.67 -12.86
N ALA A 221 9.47 1.65 -13.66
CA ALA A 221 10.48 0.60 -13.39
C ALA A 221 11.96 1.06 -13.41
N ALA A 222 12.26 2.29 -13.86
CA ALA A 222 13.63 2.74 -14.13
C ALA A 222 14.06 3.99 -13.33
N ASN A 223 13.25 4.48 -12.38
CA ASN A 223 13.62 5.67 -11.60
C ASN A 223 13.30 5.51 -10.11
N ASN A 224 14.33 5.50 -9.27
CA ASN A 224 14.20 5.43 -7.81
C ASN A 224 13.29 6.55 -7.25
N LYS A 225 13.33 7.76 -7.84
CA LYS A 225 12.48 8.89 -7.43
C LYS A 225 11.02 8.67 -7.82
N GLY A 226 10.80 8.16 -9.03
CA GLY A 226 9.46 7.80 -9.51
C GLY A 226 8.80 6.75 -8.62
N MET A 227 9.56 5.74 -8.19
CA MET A 227 9.09 4.69 -7.29
C MET A 227 8.59 5.20 -5.93
N VAL A 228 9.31 6.14 -5.31
CA VAL A 228 8.87 6.74 -4.03
C VAL A 228 7.60 7.58 -4.21
N VAL A 229 7.51 8.35 -5.29
CA VAL A 229 6.31 9.13 -5.62
C VAL A 229 5.12 8.20 -5.90
N GLY A 230 5.32 7.11 -6.65
CA GLY A 230 4.27 6.12 -6.93
C GLY A 230 3.74 5.45 -5.67
N ALA A 231 4.63 5.06 -4.75
CA ALA A 231 4.24 4.53 -3.44
C ALA A 231 3.44 5.56 -2.63
N PHE A 232 3.87 6.81 -2.60
CA PHE A 232 3.17 7.89 -1.90
C PHE A 232 1.76 8.13 -2.45
N ILE A 233 1.60 8.14 -3.77
CA ILE A 233 0.29 8.31 -4.42
C ILE A 233 -0.66 7.18 -4.04
N ILE A 234 -0.22 5.92 -4.11
CA ILE A 234 -1.08 4.77 -3.78
C ILE A 234 -1.50 4.79 -2.31
N VAL A 235 -0.59 5.11 -1.39
CA VAL A 235 -0.90 5.21 0.04
C VAL A 235 -1.87 6.37 0.33
N LEU A 236 -1.66 7.53 -0.29
CA LEU A 236 -2.57 8.67 -0.13
C LEU A 236 -3.96 8.36 -0.67
N MET A 237 -4.03 7.68 -1.82
CA MET A 237 -5.29 7.20 -2.38
C MET A 237 -6.00 6.23 -1.42
N GLU A 238 -5.25 5.31 -0.80
CA GLU A 238 -5.81 4.41 0.22
C GLU A 238 -6.40 5.18 1.41
N PHE A 239 -5.73 6.22 1.88
CA PHE A 239 -6.26 7.09 2.93
C PHE A 239 -7.58 7.76 2.50
N VAL A 240 -7.63 8.33 1.29
CA VAL A 240 -8.85 8.95 0.74
C VAL A 240 -10.00 7.96 0.68
N PHE A 241 -9.75 6.72 0.23
CA PHE A 241 -10.77 5.68 0.23
C PHE A 241 -11.24 5.32 1.63
N ASN A 242 -10.33 5.16 2.59
CA ASN A 242 -10.72 4.83 3.97
C ASN A 242 -11.59 5.94 4.59
N VAL A 243 -11.32 7.21 4.26
CA VAL A 243 -12.16 8.35 4.66
C VAL A 243 -13.54 8.29 3.97
N LEU A 244 -13.59 7.97 2.68
CA LEU A 244 -14.85 7.78 1.95
C LEU A 244 -15.69 6.64 2.55
N VAL A 245 -15.08 5.51 2.92
CA VAL A 245 -15.76 4.41 3.62
C VAL A 245 -16.29 4.89 4.97
N ALA A 246 -15.48 5.61 5.74
CA ALA A 246 -15.89 6.13 7.04
C ALA A 246 -17.08 7.11 6.93
N GLY A 247 -17.10 7.94 5.88
CA GLY A 247 -18.18 8.89 5.59
C GLY A 247 -19.54 8.23 5.34
N GLN A 248 -19.60 6.93 5.09
CA GLN A 248 -20.85 6.18 4.94
C GLN A 248 -21.51 5.82 6.27
N GLY A 249 -20.77 5.89 7.38
CA GLY A 249 -21.23 5.44 8.69
C GLY A 249 -22.35 6.30 9.29
N SER A 250 -22.48 7.56 8.90
CA SER A 250 -23.58 8.44 9.29
C SER A 250 -23.76 9.58 8.28
N SER A 251 -25.01 10.06 8.13
CA SER A 251 -25.38 11.17 7.26
C SER A 251 -24.69 12.50 7.61
N ASP A 252 -24.20 12.62 8.84
CA ASP A 252 -23.63 13.87 9.37
C ASP A 252 -22.13 14.01 9.04
N LEU A 253 -21.49 12.98 8.51
CA LEU A 253 -20.07 13.02 8.20
C LEU A 253 -19.79 13.77 6.88
N PRO A 254 -18.67 14.50 6.80
CA PRO A 254 -18.21 15.05 5.54
C PRO A 254 -17.99 13.91 4.54
N LEU A 255 -18.30 14.17 3.26
CA LEU A 255 -18.23 13.22 2.13
C LEU A 255 -19.32 12.11 2.09
N HIS A 256 -20.32 12.09 2.99
CA HIS A 256 -21.40 11.10 2.94
C HIS A 256 -22.10 11.05 1.57
N GLU A 257 -22.58 12.20 1.06
CA GLU A 257 -23.24 12.27 -0.24
C GLU A 257 -22.36 11.85 -1.42
N THR A 258 -21.06 12.19 -1.36
CA THR A 258 -20.11 11.80 -2.40
C THR A 258 -19.85 10.30 -2.41
N ALA A 259 -19.71 9.70 -1.23
CA ALA A 259 -19.53 8.26 -1.09
C ALA A 259 -20.80 7.52 -1.57
N ALA A 260 -21.98 8.01 -1.21
CA ALA A 260 -23.26 7.44 -1.65
C ALA A 260 -23.43 7.49 -3.18
N LYS A 261 -23.06 8.60 -3.83
CA LYS A 261 -23.11 8.71 -5.31
C LYS A 261 -22.17 7.73 -6.01
N ILE A 262 -20.97 7.53 -5.47
CA ILE A 262 -19.99 6.58 -6.01
C ILE A 262 -20.52 5.14 -5.89
N ASP A 263 -21.06 4.79 -4.73
CA ASP A 263 -21.65 3.47 -4.50
C ASP A 263 -22.85 3.22 -5.42
N GLN A 264 -23.76 4.18 -5.55
CA GLN A 264 -24.90 4.07 -6.47
C GLN A 264 -24.46 3.87 -7.92
N LEU A 265 -23.40 4.55 -8.36
CA LEU A 265 -22.87 4.39 -9.72
C LEU A 265 -22.21 3.02 -9.91
N PHE A 266 -21.52 2.50 -8.89
CA PHE A 266 -20.93 1.17 -8.93
C PHE A 266 -21.98 0.06 -8.88
N GLU A 267 -22.99 0.20 -8.02
CA GLU A 267 -24.14 -0.69 -7.96
C GLU A 267 -24.83 -0.70 -9.33
N TRP A 268 -25.14 0.47 -9.89
CA TRP A 268 -25.70 0.60 -11.25
C TRP A 268 -24.87 -0.12 -12.32
N LEU A 269 -23.54 -0.06 -12.24
CA LEU A 269 -22.64 -0.74 -13.18
C LEU A 269 -22.68 -2.27 -13.04
N VAL A 270 -22.84 -2.78 -11.81
CA VAL A 270 -22.65 -4.20 -11.47
C VAL A 270 -23.96 -4.98 -11.38
N THR A 271 -25.05 -4.38 -10.89
CA THR A 271 -26.37 -5.03 -10.80
C THR A 271 -27.23 -4.79 -12.05
N GLY A 272 -26.81 -3.86 -12.91
CA GLY A 272 -27.51 -3.54 -14.14
C GLY A 272 -28.38 -2.28 -14.02
N SER A 273 -28.73 -1.71 -15.17
CA SER A 273 -29.45 -0.45 -15.28
C SER A 273 -30.95 -0.65 -15.41
N ASP A 274 -31.74 0.08 -14.63
CA ASP A 274 -33.10 0.42 -15.03
C ASP A 274 -33.04 1.59 -16.01
N LEU A 275 -33.01 1.29 -17.31
CA LEU A 275 -33.14 2.30 -18.35
C LEU A 275 -34.60 2.73 -18.42
N TRP A 276 -34.85 4.04 -18.66
CA TRP A 276 -36.21 4.58 -18.74
C TRP A 276 -37.11 3.87 -19.77
N PHE A 277 -36.50 3.17 -20.74
CA PHE A 277 -37.18 2.39 -21.78
C PHE A 277 -37.03 0.86 -21.62
N TRP A 278 -36.17 0.38 -20.71
CA TRP A 278 -35.88 -1.05 -20.55
C TRP A 278 -35.71 -1.37 -19.05
N PRO A 279 -36.77 -1.82 -18.38
CA PRO A 279 -36.70 -2.26 -16.98
C PRO A 279 -35.99 -3.61 -16.87
N HIS A 280 -35.16 -3.80 -15.82
CA HIS A 280 -34.45 -5.05 -15.52
C HIS A 280 -33.41 -5.52 -16.56
N VAL A 281 -32.55 -4.61 -17.05
CA VAL A 281 -31.43 -5.01 -17.92
C VAL A 281 -30.33 -5.65 -17.09
N SER A 282 -29.95 -6.88 -17.45
CA SER A 282 -28.83 -7.56 -16.80
C SER A 282 -27.49 -6.89 -17.14
N PRO A 283 -26.46 -6.96 -16.27
CA PRO A 283 -25.14 -6.41 -16.56
C PRO A 283 -24.56 -6.93 -17.89
N THR A 284 -24.75 -8.21 -18.20
CA THR A 284 -24.36 -8.82 -19.48
C THR A 284 -24.96 -8.09 -20.69
N GLU A 285 -26.25 -7.75 -20.62
CA GLU A 285 -26.92 -7.06 -21.71
C GLU A 285 -26.46 -5.61 -21.82
N THR A 286 -26.16 -4.92 -20.71
CA THR A 286 -25.61 -3.56 -20.75
C THR A 286 -24.26 -3.49 -21.48
N PHE A 287 -23.35 -4.44 -21.22
CA PHE A 287 -22.05 -4.50 -21.90
C PHE A 287 -22.17 -4.92 -23.38
N LEU A 288 -23.16 -5.76 -23.73
CA LEU A 288 -23.48 -6.07 -25.12
C LEU A 288 -24.04 -4.84 -25.86
N LEU A 289 -24.88 -4.03 -25.21
CA LEU A 289 -25.35 -2.76 -25.76
C LEU A 289 -24.19 -1.77 -25.96
N LEU A 290 -23.25 -1.72 -25.01
CA LEU A 290 -22.03 -0.93 -25.16
C LEU A 290 -21.21 -1.40 -26.38
N ALA A 291 -21.05 -2.71 -26.57
CA ALA A 291 -20.38 -3.26 -27.76
C ALA A 291 -21.11 -2.89 -29.07
N ALA A 292 -22.44 -3.01 -29.08
CA ALA A 292 -23.26 -2.64 -30.22
C ALA A 292 -23.16 -1.14 -30.56
N LEU A 293 -23.15 -0.28 -29.52
CA LEU A 293 -22.92 1.16 -29.67
C LEU A 293 -21.50 1.46 -30.18
N GLY A 294 -20.50 0.69 -29.74
CA GLY A 294 -19.14 0.74 -30.27
C GLY A 294 -19.06 0.41 -31.76
N LEU A 295 -19.84 -0.59 -32.21
CA LEU A 295 -19.94 -0.98 -33.62
C LEU A 295 -20.62 0.13 -34.43
N LEU A 296 -21.68 0.76 -33.89
CA LEU A 296 -22.38 1.87 -34.52
C LEU A 296 -21.48 3.12 -34.70
N ILE A 297 -20.62 3.41 -33.72
CA ILE A 297 -19.68 4.55 -33.76
C ILE A 297 -18.35 4.17 -34.46
N ASN A 298 -18.22 2.92 -34.91
CA ASN A 298 -17.02 2.37 -35.55
C ASN A 298 -15.74 2.56 -34.70
N LYS A 299 -15.87 2.47 -33.37
CA LYS A 299 -14.76 2.55 -32.41
C LYS A 299 -14.42 1.17 -31.86
N SER A 300 -13.39 0.55 -32.41
CA SER A 300 -12.92 -0.80 -32.02
C SER A 300 -12.69 -0.96 -30.52
N ALA A 301 -12.09 0.05 -29.86
CA ALA A 301 -11.84 0.00 -28.42
C ALA A 301 -13.12 -0.16 -27.58
N LEU A 302 -14.23 0.43 -28.02
CA LEU A 302 -15.51 0.40 -27.31
C LEU A 302 -16.21 -0.95 -27.52
N VAL A 303 -16.02 -1.54 -28.71
CA VAL A 303 -16.47 -2.90 -29.04
C VAL A 303 -15.71 -3.94 -28.21
N GLU A 304 -14.38 -3.84 -28.16
CA GLU A 304 -13.53 -4.75 -27.38
C GLU A 304 -13.85 -4.68 -25.87
N MET A 305 -14.06 -3.47 -25.32
CA MET A 305 -14.49 -3.30 -23.92
C MET A 305 -15.87 -3.90 -23.66
N GLY A 306 -16.83 -3.72 -24.56
CA GLY A 306 -18.16 -4.28 -24.41
C GLY A 306 -18.17 -5.81 -24.49
N ILE A 307 -17.48 -6.40 -25.47
CA ILE A 307 -17.42 -7.86 -25.64
C ILE A 307 -16.68 -8.51 -24.47
N SER A 308 -15.55 -7.95 -24.04
CA SER A 308 -14.78 -8.49 -22.91
C SER A 308 -15.56 -8.38 -21.60
N GLY A 309 -16.23 -7.25 -21.34
CA GLY A 309 -17.09 -7.09 -20.16
C GLY A 309 -18.26 -8.07 -20.16
N ALA A 310 -18.98 -8.21 -21.29
CA ALA A 310 -20.08 -9.15 -21.43
C ALA A 310 -19.62 -10.60 -21.19
N ALA A 311 -18.47 -10.99 -21.72
CA ALA A 311 -17.89 -12.32 -21.50
C ALA A 311 -17.59 -12.58 -20.02
N VAL A 312 -17.02 -11.60 -19.29
CA VAL A 312 -16.72 -11.75 -17.86
C VAL A 312 -17.99 -11.93 -17.03
N PHE A 313 -19.00 -11.09 -17.22
CA PHE A 313 -20.26 -11.22 -16.48
C PHE A 313 -21.01 -12.50 -16.85
N MET A 314 -20.99 -12.91 -18.12
CA MET A 314 -21.61 -14.14 -18.58
C MET A 314 -20.95 -15.38 -17.96
N VAL A 315 -19.61 -15.42 -17.94
CA VAL A 315 -18.84 -16.50 -17.30
C VAL A 315 -19.09 -16.52 -15.80
N THR A 316 -19.14 -15.36 -15.15
CA THR A 316 -19.42 -15.26 -13.70
C THR A 316 -20.83 -15.79 -13.39
N TYR A 317 -21.82 -15.42 -14.19
CA TYR A 317 -23.19 -15.93 -14.06
C TYR A 317 -23.27 -17.45 -14.22
N LEU A 318 -22.48 -18.02 -15.14
CA LEU A 318 -22.46 -19.46 -15.41
C LEU A 318 -21.73 -20.27 -14.32
N LEU A 319 -20.64 -19.72 -13.77
CA LEU A 319 -19.78 -20.42 -12.81
C LEU A 319 -20.21 -20.24 -11.37
N MET A 320 -20.81 -19.10 -11.02
CA MET A 320 -21.13 -18.76 -9.64
C MET A 320 -22.55 -19.22 -9.30
N GLY A 321 -22.67 -20.41 -8.68
CA GLY A 321 -23.96 -20.90 -8.18
C GLY A 321 -24.47 -20.09 -6.98
N GLU A 322 -25.77 -20.15 -6.70
CA GLU A 322 -26.44 -19.44 -5.59
C GLU A 322 -25.72 -19.60 -4.24
N ARG A 323 -25.17 -20.79 -3.99
CA ARG A 323 -24.40 -21.11 -2.77
C ARG A 323 -23.15 -20.23 -2.55
N SER A 324 -22.53 -19.74 -3.63
CA SER A 324 -21.38 -18.83 -3.54
C SER A 324 -21.82 -17.44 -3.04
N ILE A 325 -23.02 -17.01 -3.42
CA ILE A 325 -23.62 -15.74 -3.00
C ILE A 325 -23.97 -15.83 -1.51
N ASP A 326 -24.58 -16.93 -1.07
CA ASP A 326 -24.98 -17.14 0.32
C ASP A 326 -23.78 -17.23 1.29
N GLU A 327 -22.68 -17.87 0.88
CA GLU A 327 -21.45 -17.96 1.69
C GLU A 327 -20.64 -16.65 1.68
N SER A 328 -20.69 -15.88 0.58
CA SER A 328 -19.97 -14.60 0.46
C SER A 328 -20.67 -13.45 1.19
N PHE A 329 -22.00 -13.49 1.28
CA PHE A 329 -22.83 -12.46 1.92
C PHE A 329 -23.60 -13.07 3.10
N ILE A 330 -22.92 -13.17 4.25
CA ILE A 330 -23.51 -13.63 5.51
C ILE A 330 -24.67 -12.68 5.89
N GLY A 331 -25.91 -13.09 5.62
CA GLY A 331 -27.13 -12.32 5.90
C GLY A 331 -28.04 -12.04 4.70
N GLY A 332 -27.71 -12.50 3.48
CA GLY A 332 -28.59 -12.43 2.31
C GLY A 332 -28.80 -11.03 1.72
N SER A 333 -28.21 -9.99 2.30
CA SER A 333 -28.19 -8.64 1.73
C SER A 333 -26.91 -8.44 0.91
N ILE A 334 -27.06 -8.20 -0.39
CA ILE A 334 -25.97 -7.74 -1.27
C ILE A 334 -25.68 -6.28 -0.91
N LEU A 335 -24.77 -6.08 0.04
CA LEU A 335 -24.26 -4.74 0.35
C LEU A 335 -23.02 -4.52 -0.52
N ALA A 336 -23.17 -3.70 -1.56
CA ALA A 336 -22.04 -3.18 -2.32
C ALA A 336 -21.15 -2.38 -1.37
N ASN A 337 -20.10 -3.01 -0.85
CA ASN A 337 -19.16 -2.35 0.05
C ASN A 337 -18.19 -1.52 -0.79
N MET A 338 -17.93 -0.28 -0.39
CA MET A 338 -16.96 0.65 -1.00
C MET A 338 -15.55 0.03 -1.15
N ALA A 339 -15.25 -1.05 -0.43
CA ALA A 339 -14.08 -1.90 -0.66
C ALA A 339 -13.97 -2.47 -2.09
N TYR A 340 -15.08 -2.83 -2.75
CA TYR A 340 -15.07 -3.35 -4.12
C TYR A 340 -14.86 -2.24 -5.15
N VAL A 341 -15.45 -1.07 -4.92
CA VAL A 341 -15.21 0.16 -5.69
C VAL A 341 -13.73 0.52 -5.67
N LYS A 342 -13.08 0.44 -4.50
CA LYS A 342 -11.64 0.68 -4.32
C LYS A 342 -10.82 -0.22 -5.26
N VAL A 343 -11.08 -1.52 -5.29
CA VAL A 343 -10.34 -2.46 -6.16
C VAL A 343 -10.54 -2.15 -7.64
N PHE A 344 -11.78 -1.86 -8.05
CA PHE A 344 -12.10 -1.48 -9.42
C PHE A 344 -11.32 -0.22 -9.86
N LEU A 345 -11.33 0.83 -9.04
CA LEU A 345 -10.63 2.08 -9.35
C LEU A 345 -9.11 1.91 -9.41
N ILE A 346 -8.51 1.08 -8.53
CA ILE A 346 -7.09 0.75 -8.62
C ILE A 346 -6.80 0.03 -9.94
N GLY A 347 -7.65 -0.91 -10.34
CA GLY A 347 -7.53 -1.59 -11.64
C GLY A 347 -7.56 -0.61 -12.81
N CYS A 348 -8.54 0.31 -12.82
CA CYS A 348 -8.63 1.36 -13.83
C CYS A 348 -7.39 2.27 -13.84
N LEU A 349 -6.88 2.65 -12.67
CA LEU A 349 -5.69 3.49 -12.52
C LEU A 349 -4.46 2.80 -13.11
N ILE A 350 -4.25 1.51 -12.83
CA ILE A 350 -3.15 0.74 -13.40
C ILE A 350 -3.25 0.69 -14.93
N LEU A 351 -4.43 0.37 -15.46
CA LEU A 351 -4.65 0.33 -16.90
C LEU A 351 -4.41 1.70 -17.56
N PHE A 352 -4.87 2.77 -16.92
CA PHE A 352 -4.63 4.13 -17.38
C PHE A 352 -3.14 4.48 -17.35
N SER A 353 -2.45 4.14 -16.25
CA SER A 353 -1.00 4.35 -16.10
C SER A 353 -0.22 3.63 -17.20
N LEU A 354 -0.55 2.36 -17.46
CA LEU A 354 0.10 1.57 -18.52
C LEU A 354 -0.19 2.12 -19.92
N LYS A 355 -1.42 2.57 -20.18
CA LYS A 355 -1.83 3.08 -21.49
C LYS A 355 -1.18 4.42 -21.83
N TYR A 356 -1.10 5.33 -20.87
CA TYR A 356 -0.66 6.70 -21.13
C TYR A 356 0.81 6.94 -20.77
N ASN A 357 1.37 6.20 -19.82
CA ASN A 357 2.76 6.40 -19.40
C ASN A 357 3.44 5.08 -18.97
N ALA A 358 3.74 4.25 -19.97
CA ALA A 358 4.44 2.97 -19.79
C ALA A 358 5.85 3.08 -19.16
N LYS A 359 6.43 4.29 -19.09
CA LYS A 359 7.74 4.56 -18.47
C LYS A 359 7.62 5.08 -17.03
N GLY A 360 6.40 5.30 -16.53
CA GLY A 360 6.10 5.87 -15.21
C GLY A 360 6.16 7.41 -15.17
N ILE A 361 5.63 7.99 -14.09
CA ILE A 361 5.44 9.46 -13.97
C ILE A 361 6.73 10.26 -14.15
N LEU A 362 7.88 9.73 -13.76
CA LEU A 362 9.19 10.37 -13.90
C LEU A 362 10.14 9.47 -14.73
N PRO A 363 10.15 9.58 -16.06
CA PRO A 363 11.02 8.76 -16.90
C PRO A 363 12.49 9.13 -16.67
N GLU A 364 13.37 8.13 -16.61
CA GLU A 364 14.81 8.34 -16.60
C GLU A 364 15.22 8.92 -17.98
N VAL A 365 15.67 10.17 -18.00
CA VAL A 365 16.28 10.78 -19.19
C VAL A 365 17.78 10.53 -19.07
N PRO A 366 18.41 9.80 -20.02
CA PRO A 366 19.86 9.62 -20.00
C PRO A 366 20.52 10.99 -20.06
N VAL A 367 21.31 11.33 -19.05
CA VAL A 367 22.10 12.57 -19.06
C VAL A 367 23.13 12.42 -20.16
N ARG A 368 22.90 13.11 -21.28
CA ARG A 368 23.91 13.24 -22.33
C ARG A 368 25.01 14.16 -21.81
N PRO A 369 26.28 13.75 -21.77
CA PRO A 369 27.37 14.66 -21.44
C PRO A 369 27.34 15.85 -22.41
N PRO A 370 27.66 17.08 -21.95
CA PRO A 370 27.77 18.23 -22.84
C PRO A 370 28.77 17.89 -23.95
N ARG A 371 28.44 18.22 -25.20
CA ARG A 371 29.40 18.07 -26.29
C ARG A 371 30.61 18.95 -25.95
N PRO A 372 31.85 18.47 -26.10
CA PRO A 372 32.99 19.38 -26.09
C PRO A 372 32.72 20.45 -27.15
N MET A 373 32.79 21.72 -26.75
CA MET A 373 32.76 22.82 -27.69
C MET A 373 34.02 22.65 -28.55
N GLU A 374 33.87 22.52 -29.87
CA GLU A 374 35.01 22.63 -30.79
C GLU A 374 35.69 23.99 -30.50
N GLY A 375 36.84 23.98 -29.83
CA GLY A 375 37.52 25.22 -29.47
C GLY A 375 38.61 25.19 -28.39
N ASP A 376 38.71 24.17 -27.54
CA ASP A 376 39.87 24.06 -26.62
C ASP A 376 40.96 23.17 -27.23
N GLU A 377 41.51 23.63 -28.35
CA GLU A 377 42.92 23.43 -28.67
C GLU A 377 43.67 24.71 -28.26
N GLY A 378 44.41 24.63 -27.16
CA GLY A 378 45.33 25.64 -26.67
C GLY A 378 46.49 25.00 -25.95
#